data_AF-S8C018-F1
#
_entry.id   AF-S8C018-F1
#
_cell.length_a   1.000
_cell.length_b   1.000
_cell.length_c   1.000
_cell.angle_alpha   90.00
_cell.angle_beta   90.00
_cell.angle_gamma   90.00
#
_symmetry.space_group_name_H-M   'P 1'
#
loop_
_entity.id
_entity.type
_entity.pdbx_description
1 polymer ?
#
loop_
_entity_poly.entity_id
_entity_poly.type
_entity_poly.pdbx_seq_one_letter_code
_entity_poly.pdbx_strand_id
1 'polypeptide(L)'
;MSTEIIDPATASVPAQGIRKNGKQWKLPKAPFKPGSTLPTGSTSSQTPKKQSKTYLARQSARLQSAVVKLKEKEMKAEKEAERAARIQSIKDKRAAKEEKERYEKLAAKMHAKRVERLKRREKRNKLLKER
;
A
#
# COMPACT_ATOMS: atom_id res chain seq x y z
N MET A 1 3.27 -27.79 -1.76
CA MET A 1 4.45 -27.57 -2.62
C MET A 1 5.25 -26.44 -2.00
N SER A 2 6.15 -26.77 -1.07
CA SER A 2 6.96 -25.79 -0.35
C SER A 2 8.30 -25.64 -1.07
N THR A 3 8.58 -24.46 -1.59
CA THR A 3 9.85 -24.12 -2.23
C THR A 3 10.86 -23.73 -1.16
N GLU A 4 11.84 -24.59 -0.92
CA GLU A 4 13.02 -24.27 -0.12
C GLU A 4 13.91 -23.30 -0.90
N ILE A 5 14.20 -22.16 -0.29
CA ILE A 5 15.14 -21.15 -0.78
C ILE A 5 16.54 -21.67 -0.45
N ILE A 6 17.30 -22.05 -1.47
CA ILE A 6 18.68 -22.49 -1.35
C ILE A 6 19.56 -21.24 -1.24
N ASP A 7 20.08 -20.97 -0.04
CA ASP A 7 21.09 -19.95 0.22
C ASP A 7 22.41 -20.31 -0.50
N PRO A 8 23.00 -19.45 -1.34
CA PRO A 8 24.21 -19.76 -2.11
C PRO A 8 25.52 -19.71 -1.27
N ALA A 9 25.44 -19.67 0.06
CA ALA A 9 26.59 -19.47 0.94
C ALA A 9 27.33 -20.76 1.36
N THR A 10 26.85 -21.94 1.00
CA THR A 10 27.44 -23.24 1.40
C THR A 10 27.97 -24.06 0.21
N ALA A 11 28.43 -23.41 -0.86
CA ALA A 11 29.29 -24.09 -1.84
C ALA A 11 30.68 -24.32 -1.21
N SER A 12 30.83 -25.43 -0.47
CA SER A 12 32.11 -25.89 0.03
C SER A 12 33.02 -26.22 -1.17
N VAL A 13 34.01 -25.37 -1.43
CA VAL A 13 35.07 -25.67 -2.40
C VAL A 13 35.70 -27.01 -2.02
N PRO A 14 35.79 -28.00 -2.92
CA PRO A 14 36.37 -29.29 -2.59
C PRO A 14 37.79 -29.11 -2.08
N ALA A 15 38.06 -29.61 -0.87
CA ALA A 15 39.37 -29.52 -0.24
C ALA A 15 40.42 -30.14 -1.17
N GLN A 16 41.42 -29.35 -1.56
CA GLN A 16 42.49 -29.83 -2.44
C GLN A 16 43.23 -30.97 -1.75
N GLY A 17 43.30 -32.12 -2.41
CA GLY A 17 43.89 -33.34 -1.84
C GLY A 17 45.35 -33.15 -1.43
N ILE A 18 45.63 -33.31 -0.13
CA ILE A 18 46.98 -33.25 0.43
C ILE A 18 47.72 -34.54 0.07
N ARG A 19 48.97 -34.44 -0.40
CA ARG A 19 49.81 -35.61 -0.67
C ARG A 19 50.11 -36.35 0.65
N LYS A 20 49.94 -37.67 0.68
CA LYS A 20 50.13 -38.49 1.89
C LYS A 20 51.56 -38.45 2.49
N ASN A 21 52.57 -38.05 1.71
CA ASN A 21 53.97 -37.88 2.15
C ASN A 21 54.23 -36.49 2.78
N GLY A 22 53.23 -35.60 2.89
CA GLY A 22 53.38 -34.27 3.51
C GLY A 22 54.24 -33.25 2.72
N LYS A 23 55.02 -33.70 1.74
CA LYS A 23 55.86 -32.84 0.88
C LYS A 23 55.04 -32.29 -0.30
N GLN A 24 54.50 -31.09 -0.13
CA GLN A 24 53.81 -30.35 -1.18
C GLN A 24 54.79 -29.42 -1.90
N TRP A 25 55.28 -29.86 -3.06
CA TRP A 25 56.31 -29.16 -3.85
C TRP A 25 55.79 -27.95 -4.64
N LYS A 26 54.45 -27.75 -4.69
CA LYS A 26 53.82 -26.60 -5.37
C LYS A 26 53.06 -25.76 -4.35
N LEU A 27 53.38 -24.47 -4.29
CA LEU A 27 52.64 -23.51 -3.48
C LEU A 27 51.18 -23.39 -3.98
N PRO A 28 50.18 -23.38 -3.09
CA PRO A 28 48.80 -23.16 -3.50
C PRO A 28 48.67 -21.74 -4.07
N LYS A 29 48.27 -21.64 -5.33
CA LYS A 29 48.06 -20.35 -6.01
C LYS A 29 46.66 -19.85 -5.69
N ALA A 30 46.57 -18.71 -4.99
CA ALA A 30 45.31 -17.99 -4.88
C ALA A 30 44.86 -17.49 -6.27
N PRO A 31 43.56 -17.46 -6.58
CA PRO A 31 43.07 -16.86 -7.80
C PRO A 31 43.49 -15.39 -7.85
N PHE A 32 44.04 -14.96 -8.99
CA PHE A 32 44.43 -13.58 -9.21
C PHE A 32 43.20 -12.67 -9.12
N LYS A 33 43.20 -11.76 -8.15
CA LYS A 33 42.17 -10.72 -8.00
C LYS A 33 42.79 -9.37 -8.39
N PRO A 34 42.35 -8.73 -9.50
CA PRO A 34 42.80 -7.39 -9.85
C PRO A 34 42.54 -6.44 -8.66
N GLY A 35 43.62 -5.86 -8.11
CA GLY A 35 43.57 -4.95 -6.94
C GLY A 35 44.12 -5.52 -5.62
N SER A 36 44.50 -6.81 -5.56
CA SER A 36 45.01 -7.47 -4.34
C SER A 36 46.53 -7.68 -4.30
N THR A 37 47.29 -7.18 -5.27
CA THR A 37 48.72 -7.51 -5.45
C THR A 37 49.70 -6.59 -4.72
N LEU A 38 49.30 -5.98 -3.60
CA LEU A 38 50.27 -5.38 -2.68
C LEU A 38 50.67 -6.44 -1.64
N PRO A 39 51.97 -6.77 -1.51
CA PRO A 39 52.43 -7.81 -0.62
C PRO A 39 52.32 -7.34 0.84
N THR A 40 51.73 -8.21 1.67
CA THR A 40 51.91 -8.29 3.14
C THR A 40 51.87 -6.97 3.91
N GLY A 41 50.68 -6.63 4.43
CA GLY A 41 50.54 -5.70 5.57
C GLY A 41 49.64 -4.49 5.36
N SER A 42 49.12 -4.23 4.16
CA SER A 42 48.20 -3.11 3.94
C SER A 42 46.76 -3.57 3.90
N THR A 43 45.96 -3.05 4.83
CA THR A 43 44.51 -3.12 4.97
C THR A 43 43.78 -2.79 3.65
N SER A 44 43.72 -3.74 2.72
CA SER A 44 42.98 -3.61 1.46
C SER A 44 41.47 -3.87 1.63
N SER A 45 40.89 -3.35 2.71
CA SER A 45 39.44 -3.29 2.89
C SER A 45 38.92 -1.92 3.33
N GLN A 46 39.77 -0.89 3.29
CA GLN A 46 39.40 0.46 3.68
C GLN A 46 39.93 1.50 2.68
N THR A 47 39.83 1.23 1.38
CA THR A 47 39.85 2.35 0.42
C THR A 47 38.45 2.96 0.42
N PRO A 48 38.26 4.20 0.91
CA PRO A 48 36.98 4.86 0.77
C PRO A 48 36.70 4.93 -0.74
N LYS A 49 35.63 4.28 -1.19
CA LYS A 49 35.16 4.36 -2.58
C LYS A 49 35.03 5.84 -2.91
N LYS A 50 36.03 6.42 -3.58
CA LYS A 50 35.99 7.78 -4.12
C LYS A 50 34.83 7.78 -5.10
N GLN A 51 33.67 8.24 -4.62
CA GLN A 51 32.48 8.34 -5.45
C GLN A 51 32.82 9.28 -6.60
N SER A 52 32.64 8.80 -7.83
CA SER A 52 32.91 9.63 -8.99
C SER A 52 32.01 10.87 -8.92
N LYS A 53 32.52 12.04 -9.36
CA LYS A 53 31.76 13.30 -9.39
C LYS A 53 30.37 13.13 -10.05
N THR A 54 30.27 12.22 -11.02
CA THR A 54 29.02 11.87 -11.71
C THR A 54 28.05 11.07 -10.84
N TYR A 55 28.53 10.19 -9.95
CA TYR A 55 27.67 9.46 -9.02
C TYR A 55 27.05 10.41 -7.98
N LEU A 56 27.84 11.29 -7.39
CA LEU A 56 27.34 12.27 -6.41
C LEU A 56 26.29 13.19 -7.03
N ALA A 57 26.51 13.65 -8.26
CA ALA A 57 25.53 14.46 -9.01
C ALA A 57 24.23 13.69 -9.32
N ARG A 58 24.31 12.39 -9.64
CA ARG A 58 23.10 11.56 -9.83
C ARG A 58 22.36 11.36 -8.52
N GLN A 59 23.07 11.19 -7.42
CA GLN A 59 22.44 11.00 -6.11
C GLN A 59 21.72 12.27 -5.65
N SER A 60 22.32 13.46 -5.84
CA SER A 60 21.66 14.72 -5.53
C SER A 60 20.40 14.94 -6.38
N ALA A 61 20.45 14.66 -7.69
CA ALA A 61 19.28 14.76 -8.57
C ALA A 61 18.15 13.78 -8.18
N ARG A 62 18.49 12.57 -7.73
CA ARG A 62 17.51 11.60 -7.21
C ARG A 62 16.84 12.11 -5.93
N LEU A 63 17.62 12.67 -5.01
CA LEU A 63 17.08 13.24 -3.77
C LEU A 63 16.16 14.42 -4.06
N GLN A 64 16.56 15.32 -4.96
CA GLN A 64 15.72 16.46 -5.37
C GLN A 64 14.41 15.99 -6.01
N SER A 65 14.47 15.03 -6.95
CA SER A 65 13.26 14.51 -7.58
C SER A 65 12.35 13.74 -6.61
N ALA A 66 12.91 13.05 -5.61
CA ALA A 66 12.13 12.40 -4.56
C ALA A 66 11.37 13.44 -3.71
N VAL A 67 12.03 14.52 -3.30
CA VAL A 67 11.38 15.61 -2.54
C VAL A 67 10.25 16.25 -3.33
N VAL A 68 10.45 16.52 -4.63
CA VAL A 68 9.40 17.10 -5.48
C VAL A 68 8.21 16.15 -5.59
N LYS A 69 8.44 14.86 -5.86
CA LYS A 69 7.38 13.86 -5.97
C LYS A 69 6.58 13.67 -4.68
N LEU A 70 7.25 13.74 -3.52
CA LEU A 70 6.57 13.67 -2.23
C LEU A 70 5.62 14.85 -2.05
N LYS A 71 6.09 16.08 -2.31
CA LYS A 71 5.25 17.28 -2.25
C LYS A 71 4.08 17.23 -3.23
N GLU A 72 4.30 16.76 -4.46
CA GLU A 72 3.23 16.59 -5.44
C GLU A 72 2.18 15.56 -4.98
N LYS A 73 2.63 14.48 -4.34
CA LYS A 73 1.74 13.43 -3.82
C LYS A 73 0.91 13.97 -2.65
N GLU A 74 1.52 14.71 -1.73
CA GLU A 74 0.84 15.37 -0.61
C GLU A 74 -0.25 16.33 -1.12
N MET A 75 0.10 17.22 -2.06
CA MET A 75 -0.86 18.16 -2.67
C MET A 75 -2.02 17.47 -3.39
N LYS A 76 -1.79 16.30 -4.01
CA LYS A 76 -2.87 15.52 -4.65
C LYS A 76 -3.74 14.82 -3.62
N ALA A 77 -3.14 14.23 -2.58
CA ALA A 77 -3.87 13.56 -1.51
C ALA A 77 -4.79 14.52 -0.75
N GLU A 78 -4.33 15.75 -0.47
CA GLU A 78 -5.16 16.79 0.15
C GLU A 78 -6.38 17.16 -0.71
N LYS A 79 -6.16 17.41 -2.01
CA LYS A 79 -7.27 17.70 -2.96
C LYS A 79 -8.27 16.55 -3.06
N GLU A 80 -7.79 15.31 -3.07
CA GLU A 80 -8.65 14.14 -3.12
C GLU A 80 -9.44 13.94 -1.82
N ALA A 81 -8.82 14.22 -0.67
CA ALA A 81 -9.47 14.17 0.64
C ALA A 81 -10.59 15.22 0.74
N GLU A 82 -10.35 16.46 0.30
CA GLU A 82 -11.38 17.51 0.25
C GLU A 82 -12.54 17.12 -0.67
N ARG A 83 -12.22 16.58 -1.86
CA ARG A 83 -13.24 16.09 -2.80
C ARG A 83 -14.04 14.93 -2.20
N ALA A 84 -13.38 14.00 -1.54
CA ALA A 84 -14.03 12.87 -0.87
C ALA A 84 -14.96 13.34 0.26
N ALA A 85 -14.51 14.27 1.11
CA ALA A 85 -15.32 14.87 2.16
C ALA A 85 -16.56 15.58 1.59
N ARG A 86 -16.41 16.33 0.49
CA ARG A 86 -17.55 16.96 -0.20
C ARG A 86 -18.53 15.91 -0.72
N ILE A 87 -18.05 14.86 -1.39
CA ILE A 87 -18.89 13.78 -1.91
C ILE A 87 -19.65 13.10 -0.77
N GLN A 88 -18.96 12.82 0.35
CA GLN A 88 -19.57 12.16 1.50
C GLN A 88 -20.67 13.02 2.10
N SER A 89 -20.41 14.31 2.33
CA SER A 89 -21.45 15.23 2.85
C SER A 89 -22.68 15.33 1.93
N ILE A 90 -22.51 15.23 0.61
CA ILE A 90 -23.63 15.22 -0.35
C ILE A 90 -24.42 13.92 -0.24
N LYS A 91 -23.73 12.77 -0.14
CA LYS A 91 -24.37 11.46 0.04
C LYS A 91 -25.17 11.41 1.35
N ASP A 92 -24.57 11.87 2.45
CA ASP A 92 -25.21 11.89 3.77
C ASP A 92 -26.47 12.77 3.75
N LYS A 93 -26.40 13.94 3.10
CA LYS A 93 -27.57 14.82 2.91
C LYS A 93 -28.67 14.17 2.07
N ARG A 94 -28.33 13.40 1.04
CA ARG A 94 -29.31 12.68 0.21
C ARG A 94 -29.95 11.54 0.99
N ALA A 95 -29.16 10.72 1.68
CA ALA A 95 -29.65 9.64 2.53
C ALA A 95 -30.61 10.18 3.61
N ALA A 96 -30.24 11.26 4.29
CA ALA A 96 -31.10 11.89 5.30
C ALA A 96 -32.42 12.43 4.71
N LYS A 97 -32.41 12.92 3.46
CA LYS A 97 -33.64 13.33 2.76
C LYS A 97 -34.51 12.13 2.40
N GLU A 98 -33.92 11.09 1.82
CA GLU A 98 -34.63 9.87 1.43
C GLU A 98 -35.30 9.19 2.65
N GLU A 99 -34.62 9.15 3.79
CA GLU A 99 -35.19 8.66 5.04
C GLU A 99 -36.38 9.50 5.50
N LYS A 100 -36.25 10.84 5.50
CA LYS A 100 -37.36 11.74 5.83
C LYS A 100 -38.56 11.54 4.90
N GLU A 101 -38.33 11.51 3.60
CA GLU A 101 -39.37 11.28 2.59
C GLU A 101 -40.03 9.90 2.76
N ARG A 102 -39.27 8.87 3.14
CA ARG A 102 -39.82 7.55 3.45
C ARG A 102 -40.77 7.60 4.65
N TYR A 103 -40.38 8.29 5.72
CA TYR A 103 -41.24 8.47 6.90
C TYR A 103 -42.48 9.30 6.57
N GLU A 104 -42.35 10.36 5.80
CA GLU A 104 -43.47 11.19 5.35
C GLU A 104 -44.46 10.40 4.49
N LYS A 105 -43.98 9.58 3.54
CA LYS A 105 -44.82 8.67 2.74
C LYS A 105 -45.56 7.66 3.61
N LEU A 106 -44.92 7.14 4.66
CA LEU A 106 -45.55 6.21 5.61
C LEU A 106 -46.64 6.93 6.43
N ALA A 107 -46.35 8.13 6.93
CA ALA A 107 -47.32 8.95 7.65
C ALA A 107 -48.53 9.30 6.77
N ALA A 108 -48.30 9.73 5.52
CA ALA A 108 -49.35 10.01 4.55
C ALA A 108 -50.21 8.75 4.27
N LYS A 109 -49.59 7.58 4.13
CA LYS A 109 -50.31 6.30 3.96
C LYS A 109 -51.20 5.98 5.17
N MET A 110 -50.72 6.20 6.39
CA MET A 110 -51.51 5.97 7.61
C MET A 110 -52.65 6.99 7.74
N HIS A 111 -52.39 8.26 7.41
CA HIS A 111 -53.41 9.30 7.37
C HIS A 111 -54.50 8.99 6.35
N ALA A 112 -54.14 8.60 5.13
CA ALA A 112 -55.08 8.17 4.09
C ALA A 112 -55.94 6.99 4.56
N LYS A 113 -55.34 5.97 5.20
CA LYS A 113 -56.09 4.85 5.81
C LYS A 113 -57.09 5.32 6.88
N ARG A 114 -56.71 6.29 7.71
CA ARG A 114 -57.61 6.85 8.75
C ARG A 114 -58.78 7.59 8.12
N VAL A 115 -58.53 8.46 7.15
CA VAL A 115 -59.57 9.21 6.42
C VAL A 115 -60.53 8.24 5.72
N GLU A 116 -60.01 7.22 5.04
CA GLU A 116 -60.84 6.18 4.41
C GLU A 116 -61.71 5.42 5.43
N ARG A 117 -61.17 5.09 6.60
CA ARG A 117 -61.95 4.46 7.68
C ARG A 117 -63.07 5.38 8.19
N LEU A 118 -62.80 6.67 8.32
CA LEU A 118 -63.81 7.66 8.73
C LEU A 118 -64.92 7.78 7.68
N LYS A 119 -64.57 7.96 6.40
CA LYS A 119 -65.54 8.00 5.29
C LYS A 119 -66.44 6.75 5.24
N ARG A 120 -65.87 5.57 5.47
CA ARG A 120 -66.65 4.32 5.54
C ARG A 120 -67.55 4.23 6.77
N ARG A 121 -67.15 4.79 7.91
CA ARG A 121 -68.02 4.91 9.10
C ARG A 121 -69.15 5.90 8.87
N GLU A 122 -68.85 7.06 8.31
CA GLU A 122 -69.85 8.08 7.95
C GLU A 122 -70.90 7.52 6.98
N LYS A 123 -70.47 6.82 5.92
CA LYS A 123 -71.39 6.14 4.99
C LYS A 123 -72.31 5.15 5.70
N ARG A 124 -71.76 4.30 6.58
CA ARG A 124 -72.57 3.32 7.35
C ARG A 124 -73.51 4.00 8.33
N ASN A 125 -73.03 4.98 9.09
CA ASN A 125 -73.84 5.71 10.06
C ASN A 125 -74.98 6.47 9.38
N LYS A 126 -74.74 7.03 8.19
CA LYS A 126 -75.79 7.65 7.38
C LYS A 126 -76.87 6.63 7.01
N LEU A 127 -76.47 5.48 6.45
CA LEU A 127 -77.43 4.42 6.09
C LEU A 127 -78.24 3.90 7.29
N LEU A 128 -77.64 3.85 8.49
CA LEU A 128 -78.30 3.40 9.72
C LEU A 128 -79.18 4.48 10.38
N LYS A 129 -78.96 5.76 10.07
CA LYS A 129 -79.75 6.87 10.61
C LYS A 129 -80.96 7.21 9.72
N GLU A 130 -80.88 6.87 8.44
CA GLU A 130 -81.95 7.01 7.43
C GLU A 130 -82.88 5.77 7.38
N ARG A 131 -82.72 4.81 8.30
CA ARG A 131 -83.54 3.60 8.46
C ARG A 131 -84.24 3.64 9.81
#